data_AF-A0AAX1WET2-F1
#
_entry.id   AF-A0AAX1WET2-F1
#
_cell.length_a   1.000
_cell.length_b   1.000
_cell.length_c   1.000
_cell.angle_alpha   90.00
_cell.angle_beta   90.00
_cell.angle_gamma   90.00
#
_symmetry.space_group_name_H-M   'P 1'
#
loop_
_entity.id
_entity.type
_entity.pdbx_description
1 polymer ?
#
loop_
_entity_poly.entity_id
_entity_poly.type
_entity_poly.pdbx_seq_one_letter_code
_entity_poly.pdbx_strand_id
1 'polypeptide(L)'
;ESLLNIRYGEGRCRALLHLLFPEMNPTEVFHIDHLHPRNHFSKKYLEKLDYIANSPEKLSFYENPEYWDTIPNLHLLNHSQNISKQDTSLKQWLSQPSNNYSPSMLLVSDENIEFSRFPEFYNERRNALKQRLLSRVFLTTKIDSSPSTMDTDEEILTD
;
A
#
# COMPACT_ATOMS: atom_id res chain seq x y z
N GLU A 1 3.21 0.01 -12.04
CA GLU A 1 3.57 -1.05 -11.07
C GLU A 1 4.35 -0.51 -9.85
N SER A 2 5.29 0.44 -9.97
CA SER A 2 6.17 0.79 -8.83
C SER A 2 5.56 1.60 -7.68
N LEU A 3 4.44 2.31 -7.88
CA LEU A 3 3.88 3.23 -6.85
C LEU A 3 3.45 2.51 -5.57
N LEU A 4 2.93 1.29 -5.67
CA LEU A 4 2.55 0.52 -4.48
C LEU A 4 3.75 -0.06 -3.73
N ASN A 5 4.97 0.08 -4.26
CA ASN A 5 6.20 -0.35 -3.58
C ASN A 5 6.81 0.78 -2.73
N ILE A 6 6.18 1.96 -2.70
CA ILE A 6 6.61 3.07 -1.85
C ILE A 6 6.60 2.60 -0.40
N ARG A 7 7.72 2.85 0.28
CA ARG A 7 7.97 2.42 1.65
C ARG A 7 7.57 3.48 2.67
N TYR A 8 7.40 3.03 3.90
CA TYR A 8 7.23 3.91 5.05
C TYR A 8 8.38 4.93 5.13
N GLY A 9 8.05 6.19 5.38
CA GLY A 9 9.02 7.28 5.47
C GLY A 9 9.40 7.94 4.14
N GLU A 10 9.06 7.35 2.99
CA GLU A 10 9.20 8.06 1.71
C GLU A 10 8.22 9.23 1.61
N GLY A 11 8.69 10.39 1.13
CA GLY A 11 7.88 11.63 1.07
C GLY A 11 6.59 11.50 0.24
N ARG A 12 6.56 10.58 -0.72
CA ARG A 12 5.39 10.31 -1.58
C ARG A 12 4.34 9.39 -0.94
N CYS A 13 4.67 8.72 0.16
CA CYS A 13 3.80 7.72 0.80
C CYS A 13 2.45 8.32 1.22
N ARG A 14 2.48 9.48 1.87
CA ARG A 14 1.27 10.19 2.33
C ARG A 14 0.38 10.62 1.18
N ALA A 15 0.99 11.25 0.17
CA ALA A 15 0.25 11.73 -0.99
C ALA A 15 -0.45 10.58 -1.72
N LEU A 16 0.24 9.44 -1.88
CA LEU A 16 -0.37 8.25 -2.48
C LEU A 16 -1.51 7.68 -1.62
N LEU A 17 -1.36 7.61 -0.30
CA LEU A 17 -2.44 7.13 0.59
C LEU A 17 -3.67 8.05 0.54
N HIS A 18 -3.51 9.38 0.54
CA HIS A 18 -4.64 10.29 0.35
C HIS A 18 -5.29 10.16 -1.03
N LEU A 19 -4.50 9.96 -2.08
CA LEU A 19 -5.03 9.70 -3.42
C LEU A 19 -5.87 8.42 -3.41
N LEU A 20 -5.41 7.36 -2.74
CA LEU A 20 -6.11 6.09 -2.63
C LEU A 20 -7.37 6.21 -1.75
N PHE A 21 -7.35 6.99 -0.67
CA PHE A 21 -8.44 7.09 0.32
C PHE A 21 -8.95 8.54 0.50
N PRO A 22 -9.66 9.12 -0.49
CA PRO A 22 -10.18 10.49 -0.51
C PRO A 22 -11.38 10.68 0.43
N GLU A 23 -12.00 9.58 0.87
CA GLU A 23 -13.08 9.58 1.85
C GLU A 23 -12.59 10.01 3.25
N MET A 24 -11.27 10.09 3.46
CA MET A 24 -10.67 10.56 4.70
C MET A 24 -10.89 12.06 4.86
N ASN A 25 -11.32 12.46 6.06
CA ASN A 25 -11.65 13.83 6.38
C ASN A 25 -10.41 14.75 6.36
N PRO A 26 -10.29 15.72 5.44
CA PRO A 26 -9.10 16.56 5.31
C PRO A 26 -8.83 17.45 6.54
N THR A 27 -9.80 17.63 7.45
CA THR A 27 -9.62 18.40 8.68
C THR A 27 -8.98 17.59 9.81
N GLU A 28 -8.89 16.27 9.68
CA GLU A 28 -8.25 15.41 10.67
C GLU A 28 -6.75 15.27 10.43
N VAL A 29 -5.98 15.20 11.51
CA VAL A 29 -4.55 14.88 11.45
C VAL A 29 -4.38 13.37 11.39
N PHE A 30 -3.90 12.88 10.25
CA PHE A 30 -3.59 11.47 10.03
C PHE A 30 -2.11 11.16 10.13
N HIS A 31 -1.81 10.04 10.77
CA HIS A 31 -0.50 9.41 10.82
C HIS A 31 -0.48 8.20 9.88
N ILE A 32 0.67 7.95 9.25
CA ILE A 32 0.86 6.71 8.50
C ILE A 32 1.23 5.64 9.51
N ASP A 33 0.54 4.50 9.48
CA ASP A 33 0.81 3.37 10.36
C ASP A 33 0.76 2.04 9.59
N HIS A 34 1.43 1.02 10.12
CA HIS A 34 1.43 -0.34 9.58
C HIS A 34 0.22 -1.12 10.11
N LEU A 35 -0.62 -1.65 9.21
CA LEU A 35 -1.79 -2.45 9.56
C LEU A 35 -1.39 -3.71 10.36
N HIS A 36 -0.47 -4.51 9.83
CA HIS A 36 0.27 -5.48 10.63
C HIS A 36 1.48 -4.79 11.27
N PRO A 37 1.61 -4.79 12.61
CA PRO A 37 2.68 -4.10 13.32
C PRO A 37 4.09 -4.46 12.84
N ARG A 38 4.94 -3.45 12.68
CA ARG A 38 6.34 -3.62 12.25
C ARG A 38 7.13 -4.59 13.13
N ASN A 39 6.89 -4.58 14.44
CA ASN A 39 7.61 -5.41 15.40
C ASN A 39 7.38 -6.93 15.18
N HIS A 40 6.25 -7.32 14.59
CA HIS A 40 5.91 -8.72 14.27
C HIS A 40 6.77 -9.28 13.13
N PHE A 41 7.35 -8.43 12.29
CA PHE A 41 8.25 -8.83 11.21
C PHE A 41 9.72 -8.91 11.65
N SER A 42 10.02 -8.67 12.93
CA SER A 42 11.37 -8.88 13.45
C SER A 42 11.71 -10.37 13.49
N LYS A 43 12.93 -10.72 13.09
CA LYS A 43 13.43 -12.11 13.13
C LYS A 43 13.14 -12.80 14.46
N LYS A 44 13.42 -12.12 15.58
CA LYS A 44 13.16 -12.60 16.95
C LYS A 44 11.68 -12.93 17.22
N TYR A 45 10.75 -12.23 16.58
CA TYR A 45 9.32 -12.53 16.70
C TYR A 45 8.93 -13.69 15.79
N LEU A 46 9.39 -13.68 14.53
CA LEU A 46 9.08 -14.71 13.54
C LEU A 46 9.60 -16.10 13.94
N GLU A 47 10.79 -16.18 14.55
CA GLU A 47 11.37 -17.44 15.06
C GLU A 47 10.53 -18.09 16.17
N LYS A 48 9.65 -17.34 16.84
CA LYS A 48 8.73 -17.89 17.86
C LYS A 48 7.45 -18.47 17.29
N LEU A 49 7.22 -18.33 15.99
CA LEU A 49 6.00 -18.74 15.32
C LEU A 49 6.28 -20.00 14.51
N ASP A 50 5.91 -21.18 15.04
CA ASP A 50 6.20 -22.48 14.41
C ASP A 50 5.73 -22.58 12.95
N TYR A 51 4.60 -21.93 12.62
CA TYR A 51 4.04 -21.91 11.25
C TYR A 51 4.83 -21.04 10.26
N ILE A 52 5.78 -20.24 10.74
CA ILE A 52 6.72 -19.44 9.94
C ILE A 52 8.14 -20.02 10.06
N ALA A 53 8.62 -20.27 11.27
CA ALA A 53 9.99 -20.69 11.56
C ALA A 53 10.35 -22.02 10.85
N ASN A 54 9.39 -22.93 10.71
CA ASN A 54 9.59 -24.22 10.02
C ASN A 54 9.47 -24.13 8.49
N SER A 55 9.27 -22.93 7.92
CA SER A 55 9.11 -22.71 6.48
C SER A 55 10.06 -21.60 6.00
N PRO A 56 11.22 -21.95 5.41
CA PRO A 56 12.19 -20.97 4.92
C PRO A 56 11.61 -19.96 3.93
N GLU A 57 10.67 -20.40 3.07
CA GLU A 57 10.00 -19.52 2.11
C GLU A 57 9.12 -18.48 2.80
N LYS A 58 8.29 -18.90 3.77
CA LYS A 58 7.48 -17.97 4.57
C LYS A 58 8.35 -17.03 5.38
N LEU A 59 9.38 -17.54 6.04
CA LEU A 59 10.30 -16.70 6.82
C LEU A 59 10.91 -15.61 5.92
N SER A 60 11.43 -15.99 4.75
CA SER A 60 12.01 -15.04 3.78
C SER A 60 11.00 -13.98 3.32
N PHE A 61 9.73 -14.35 3.11
CA PHE A 61 8.69 -13.40 2.75
C PHE A 61 8.39 -12.41 3.87
N TYR A 62 8.23 -12.89 5.11
CA TYR A 62 7.91 -12.04 6.26
C TYR A 62 9.07 -11.15 6.68
N GLU A 63 10.33 -11.58 6.51
CA GLU A 63 11.49 -10.75 6.81
C GLU A 63 11.69 -9.64 5.76
N ASN A 64 11.27 -9.86 4.51
CA ASN A 64 11.55 -8.92 3.43
C ASN A 64 10.68 -7.62 3.56
N PRO A 65 11.32 -6.45 3.78
CA PRO A 65 10.61 -5.18 3.93
C PRO A 65 9.89 -4.71 2.67
N GLU A 66 10.19 -5.26 1.50
CA GLU A 66 9.44 -4.96 0.27
C GLU A 66 7.96 -5.39 0.37
N TYR A 67 7.63 -6.30 1.28
CA TYR A 67 6.26 -6.72 1.54
C TYR A 67 5.63 -5.99 2.72
N TRP A 68 6.30 -5.94 3.87
CA TRP A 68 5.68 -5.42 5.09
C TRP A 68 5.86 -3.91 5.30
N ASP A 69 6.84 -3.28 4.66
CA ASP A 69 7.15 -1.86 4.87
C ASP A 69 6.60 -0.96 3.74
N THR A 70 5.72 -1.50 2.90
CA THR A 70 5.19 -0.84 1.69
C THR A 70 3.70 -0.54 1.77
N ILE A 71 3.17 0.27 0.83
CA ILE A 71 1.75 0.68 0.77
C ILE A 71 0.73 -0.44 1.08
N PRO A 72 0.89 -1.69 0.59
CA PRO A 72 0.00 -2.79 0.93
C PRO A 72 -0.11 -3.14 2.41
N ASN A 73 0.81 -2.70 3.28
CA ASN A 73 0.67 -2.81 4.73
C ASN A 73 0.50 -1.44 5.42
N LEU A 74 0.52 -0.32 4.69
CA LEU A 74 0.40 1.03 5.27
C LEU A 74 -1.02 1.59 5.14
N HIS A 75 -1.45 2.36 6.14
CA HIS A 75 -2.71 3.08 6.12
C HIS A 75 -2.60 4.42 6.88
N LEU A 76 -3.60 5.28 6.69
CA LEU A 76 -3.71 6.54 7.42
C LEU A 76 -4.66 6.34 8.60
N LEU A 77 -4.17 6.59 9.81
CA LEU A 77 -4.95 6.50 11.05
C LEU A 77 -4.92 7.84 11.76
N ASN A 78 -6.05 8.30 12.28
CA ASN A 78 -6.07 9.51 13.09
C ASN A 78 -5.43 9.27 14.47
N HIS A 79 -5.23 10.33 15.25
CA HIS A 79 -4.54 10.25 16.53
C HIS A 79 -5.13 9.20 17.49
N SER A 80 -6.46 9.15 17.64
CA SER A 80 -7.14 8.20 18.51
C SER A 80 -6.98 6.76 18.03
N GLN A 81 -7.13 6.53 16.72
CA GLN A 81 -6.97 5.22 16.10
C GLN A 81 -5.54 4.70 16.24
N ASN A 82 -4.55 5.57 16.00
CA ASN A 82 -3.13 5.23 16.13
C ASN A 82 -2.76 4.84 17.57
N ILE A 83 -3.31 5.56 18.57
CA ILE A 83 -3.13 5.23 20.00
C ILE A 83 -3.83 3.93 20.39
N SER A 84 -5.01 3.65 19.85
CA SER A 84 -5.75 2.40 20.11
C SER A 84 -5.06 1.19 19.48
N LYS A 85 -4.46 1.37 18.31
CA LYS A 85 -3.80 0.29 17.57
C LYS A 85 -2.46 -0.09 18.19
N GLN A 86 -1.50 0.84 18.27
CA GLN A 86 -0.12 0.56 18.71
C GLN A 86 0.42 -0.75 18.10
N ASP A 87 0.92 -1.65 18.95
CA ASP A 87 1.46 -2.96 18.59
C ASP A 87 0.40 -4.08 18.57
N THR A 88 -0.89 -3.73 18.64
CA THR A 88 -1.99 -4.70 18.59
C THR A 88 -2.10 -5.31 17.20
N SER A 89 -2.42 -6.61 17.13
CA SER A 89 -2.63 -7.26 15.84
C SER A 89 -3.82 -6.64 15.09
N LEU A 90 -3.77 -6.66 13.75
CA LEU A 90 -4.84 -6.10 12.91
C LEU A 90 -6.21 -6.67 13.29
N LYS A 91 -6.31 -7.99 13.44
CA LYS A 91 -7.54 -8.68 13.87
C LYS A 91 -8.05 -8.21 15.21
N GLN A 92 -7.17 -8.16 16.21
CA GLN A 92 -7.54 -7.72 17.56
C GLN A 92 -8.01 -6.26 17.55
N TRP A 93 -7.31 -5.39 16.82
CA TRP A 93 -7.67 -3.98 16.69
C TRP A 93 -9.03 -3.80 16.01
N LEU A 94 -9.31 -4.52 14.92
CA LEU A 94 -10.61 -4.48 14.22
C LEU A 94 -11.77 -5.03 15.06
N SER A 95 -11.49 -5.89 16.04
CA SER A 95 -12.50 -6.45 16.94
C SER A 95 -12.83 -5.54 18.14
N GLN A 96 -12.14 -4.41 18.32
CA GLN A 96 -12.40 -3.49 19.43
C GLN A 96 -13.74 -2.76 19.24
N PRO A 97 -14.61 -2.66 20.26
CA PRO A 97 -15.89 -1.95 20.14
C PRO A 97 -15.77 -0.47 19.78
N SER A 98 -14.64 0.15 20.11
CA SER A 98 -14.32 1.55 19.79
C SER A 98 -13.78 1.74 18.37
N ASN A 99 -13.51 0.65 17.64
CA ASN A 99 -12.99 0.72 16.28
C ASN A 99 -14.14 0.76 15.26
N ASN A 100 -14.13 1.78 14.41
CA ASN A 100 -15.12 1.98 13.36
C ASN A 100 -14.65 1.45 11.99
N TYR A 101 -13.46 0.83 11.91
CA TYR A 101 -12.98 0.19 10.70
C TYR A 101 -13.57 -1.22 10.55
N SER A 102 -13.88 -1.57 9.31
CA SER A 102 -14.10 -2.96 8.91
C SER A 102 -12.98 -3.42 7.97
N PRO A 103 -12.74 -4.73 7.83
CA PRO A 103 -11.80 -5.27 6.83
C PRO A 103 -12.03 -4.68 5.43
N SER A 104 -13.30 -4.54 5.02
CA SER A 104 -13.66 -4.01 3.70
C SER A 104 -13.21 -2.56 3.46
N MET A 105 -13.24 -1.70 4.49
CA MET A 105 -12.72 -0.33 4.42
C MET A 105 -11.21 -0.29 4.20
N LEU A 106 -10.51 -1.32 4.67
CA LEU A 106 -9.07 -1.51 4.48
C LEU A 106 -8.73 -2.25 3.18
N LEU A 107 -9.75 -2.58 2.37
CA LEU A 107 -9.65 -3.31 1.10
C LEU A 107 -9.13 -4.75 1.25
N VAL A 108 -9.57 -5.43 2.32
CA VAL A 108 -9.25 -6.83 2.61
C VAL A 108 -10.48 -7.57 3.12
N SER A 109 -10.45 -8.89 2.98
CA SER A 109 -11.47 -9.78 3.52
C SER A 109 -11.20 -10.14 4.98
N ASP A 110 -12.25 -10.52 5.71
CA ASP A 110 -12.15 -10.84 7.15
C ASP A 110 -11.27 -12.06 7.40
N GLU A 111 -11.26 -13.03 6.49
CA GLU A 111 -10.42 -14.22 6.58
C GLU A 111 -8.92 -13.91 6.49
N ASN A 112 -8.52 -12.79 5.90
CA ASN A 112 -7.12 -12.48 5.65
C ASN A 112 -6.52 -11.45 6.62
N ILE A 113 -7.26 -10.96 7.62
CA ILE A 113 -6.72 -9.98 8.60
C ILE A 113 -5.79 -10.59 9.66
N GLU A 114 -5.67 -11.91 9.68
CA GLU A 114 -4.77 -12.64 10.58
C GLU A 114 -3.31 -12.52 10.14
N PHE A 115 -2.41 -12.36 11.11
CA PHE A 115 -0.97 -12.26 10.80
C PHE A 115 -0.42 -13.54 10.14
N SER A 116 -0.99 -14.71 10.44
CA SER A 116 -0.60 -15.97 9.79
C SER A 116 -0.91 -16.04 8.30
N ARG A 117 -1.77 -15.13 7.82
CA ARG A 117 -2.22 -15.00 6.43
C ARG A 117 -1.69 -13.72 5.79
N PHE A 118 -0.58 -13.20 6.29
CA PHE A 118 0.03 -11.97 5.77
C PHE A 118 0.33 -12.03 4.25
N PRO A 119 0.78 -13.15 3.65
CA PRO A 119 0.93 -13.24 2.19
C PRO A 119 -0.39 -13.04 1.44
N GLU A 120 -1.48 -13.64 1.91
CA GLU A 120 -2.81 -13.51 1.34
C GLU A 120 -3.33 -12.08 1.51
N PHE A 121 -3.22 -11.52 2.72
CA PHE A 121 -3.49 -10.11 3.03
C PHE A 121 -2.77 -9.16 2.06
N TYR A 122 -1.45 -9.34 1.92
CA TYR A 122 -0.62 -8.49 1.08
C TYR A 122 -1.09 -8.51 -0.36
N ASN A 123 -1.31 -9.70 -0.92
CA ASN A 123 -1.71 -9.86 -2.31
C ASN A 123 -3.12 -9.33 -2.58
N GLU A 124 -4.07 -9.64 -1.70
CA GLU A 124 -5.45 -9.16 -1.80
C GLU A 124 -5.48 -7.63 -1.76
N ARG A 125 -4.88 -7.05 -0.70
CA ARG A 125 -4.86 -5.60 -0.51
C ARG A 125 -4.13 -4.89 -1.65
N ARG A 126 -2.98 -5.43 -2.07
CA ARG A 126 -2.21 -4.87 -3.19
C ARG A 126 -3.02 -4.84 -4.48
N ASN A 127 -3.74 -5.91 -4.79
CA ASN A 127 -4.59 -5.97 -5.98
C ASN A 127 -5.73 -4.96 -5.90
N ALA A 128 -6.43 -4.88 -4.76
CA ALA A 128 -7.50 -3.92 -4.55
C ALA A 128 -7.00 -2.46 -4.63
N LEU A 129 -5.85 -2.16 -4.03
CA LEU A 129 -5.19 -0.86 -4.13
C LEU A 129 -4.78 -0.51 -5.56
N LYS A 130 -4.32 -1.49 -6.34
CA LYS A 130 -3.99 -1.31 -7.76
C LYS A 130 -5.23 -0.94 -8.57
N GLN A 131 -6.34 -1.67 -8.40
CA GLN A 131 -7.59 -1.36 -9.09
C GLN A 131 -8.10 0.03 -8.70
N ARG A 132 -8.02 0.35 -7.41
CA ARG A 132 -8.40 1.65 -6.89
C ARG A 132 -7.52 2.77 -7.43
N LEU A 133 -6.21 2.57 -7.55
CA LEU A 133 -5.31 3.53 -8.17
C LEU A 133 -5.69 3.78 -9.64
N LEU A 134 -5.91 2.73 -10.41
CA LEU A 134 -6.29 2.81 -11.82
C LEU A 134 -7.62 3.54 -12.02
N SER A 135 -8.61 3.34 -11.14
CA SER A 135 -9.88 4.05 -11.23
C SER A 135 -9.79 5.54 -10.89
N ARG A 136 -8.66 5.99 -10.32
CA ARG A 136 -8.45 7.36 -9.83
C ARG A 136 -7.51 8.17 -10.70
N VAL A 137 -6.76 7.52 -11.58
CA VAL A 137 -5.88 8.19 -12.52
C VAL A 137 -6.48 8.07 -13.91
N PHE A 138 -6.64 9.20 -14.58
CA PHE A 138 -6.88 9.19 -16.02
C PHE A 138 -5.58 8.77 -16.71
N LEU A 139 -5.53 7.53 -17.20
CA LEU A 139 -4.47 7.10 -18.08
C LEU A 139 -4.71 7.73 -19.45
N THR A 140 -4.06 8.85 -19.72
CA THR A 140 -3.92 9.30 -21.11
C THR A 140 -3.12 8.22 -21.83
N THR A 141 -3.74 7.58 -22.82
CA THR A 141 -3.03 6.68 -23.74
C THR A 141 -1.81 7.41 -24.28
N LYS A 142 -0.67 6.71 -24.33
CA LYS A 142 0.58 7.26 -24.87
C LYS A 142 0.26 8.03 -26.16
N ILE A 143 0.56 9.32 -26.16
CA ILE A 143 0.65 10.09 -27.39
C ILE A 143 1.78 9.41 -28.16
N ASP A 144 1.45 8.74 -29.26
CA ASP A 144 2.46 8.24 -30.19
C ASP A 144 3.26 9.46 -30.65
N SER A 145 4.46 9.62 -30.10
CA SER A 145 5.46 10.54 -30.60
C SER A 145 6.03 9.96 -31.90
N SER A 146 5.20 9.91 -32.94
CA SER A 146 5.72 9.89 -34.30
C SER A 146 6.22 11.30 -34.59
N PRO A 147 7.53 11.51 -34.81
CA PRO A 147 8.01 12.83 -35.21
C PRO A 147 7.36 13.18 -36.55
N SER A 148 6.63 14.29 -36.59
CA SER A 148 6.13 14.87 -37.82
C SER A 148 7.32 15.36 -38.65
N THR A 149 7.81 14.51 -39.55
CA THR A 149 8.76 14.92 -40.60
C THR A 149 7.98 15.59 -41.71
N MET A 150 7.79 16.91 -41.61
CA MET A 150 7.64 17.77 -42.78
C MET A 150 8.26 19.13 -42.45
N ASP A 151 9.58 19.14 -42.36
CA ASP A 151 10.37 20.32 -42.72
C ASP A 151 10.80 20.05 -44.17
N THR A 152 10.10 20.68 -45.12
CA THR A 152 10.56 20.72 -46.51
C THR A 152 10.82 22.19 -46.77
N ASP A 153 12.08 22.59 -46.59
CA ASP A 153 12.60 23.84 -47.11
C ASP A 153 12.45 23.80 -48.65
N GLU A 154 11.45 24.50 -49.17
CA GLU A 154 11.39 24.83 -50.60
C GLU A 154 12.35 25.99 -50.86
N GLU A 155 13.55 25.66 -51.33
CA GLU A 155 14.53 26.56 -51.90
C GLU A 155 13.95 27.16 -53.20
N ILE A 156 13.42 28.39 -53.13
CA ILE A 156 13.01 29.13 -54.34
C ILE A 156 14.25 29.81 -54.92
N LEU A 157 14.82 29.18 -55.94
CA LEU A 157 15.72 29.82 -56.91
C LEU A 157 14.93 30.87 -57.71
N THR A 158 15.43 32.11 -57.74
CA THR A 158 15.05 33.11 -58.75
C THR A 158 16.30 33.66 -59.42
N ASP A 159 16.30 33.62 -60.75
CA ASP A 159 17.29 34.13 -61.70
C ASP A 159 17.69 35.60 -61.50
#